data_AF-A0A8J4TRX5-F1
#
_entry.id   AF-A0A8J4TRX5-F1
#
_cell.length_a   1.000
_cell.length_b   1.000
_cell.length_c   1.000
_cell.angle_alpha   90.00
_cell.angle_beta   90.00
_cell.angle_gamma   90.00
#
_symmetry.space_group_name_H-M   'P 1'
#
loop_
_entity.id
_entity.type
_entity.pdbx_description
1 polymer ?
#
loop_
_entity_poly.entity_id
_entity_poly.type
_entity_poly.pdbx_seq_one_letter_code
_entity_poly.pdbx_strand_id
1 'polypeptide(L)'
;YMHSGYPIMIHSTSVPELLNPKGARTQGIWGITHELGHNQQCSPWEFPPHTTECTCNLWSVYVHEEVLGVNRAKAHPDMTPEKRKSRTEDYAKGGRNLDTWRIWTALETYMQ
;
A
#
# COMPACT_ATOMS: atom_id res chain seq x y z
N TYR A 1 -11.11 10.27 0.69
CA TYR A 1 -9.92 10.71 1.43
C TYR A 1 -10.14 10.46 2.91
N MET A 2 -9.19 9.78 3.52
CA MET A 2 -9.11 9.40 4.93
C MET A 2 -7.73 9.87 5.41
N HIS A 3 -7.53 10.08 6.71
CA HIS A 3 -6.19 10.26 7.24
C HIS A 3 -5.95 9.36 8.45
N SER A 4 -4.72 8.90 8.56
CA SER A 4 -4.18 8.23 9.73
C SER A 4 -3.91 9.19 10.90
N GLY A 5 -3.90 8.69 12.14
CA GLY A 5 -3.69 9.52 13.33
C GLY A 5 -4.62 9.15 14.50
N TYR A 6 -4.65 10.02 15.50
CA TYR A 6 -5.53 9.89 16.66
C TYR A 6 -6.26 11.23 16.90
N PRO A 7 -7.52 11.37 16.45
CA PRO A 7 -8.38 10.33 15.87
C PRO A 7 -8.04 10.00 14.41
N ILE A 8 -8.45 8.81 13.97
CA ILE A 8 -8.55 8.45 12.55
C ILE A 8 -9.83 9.12 12.02
N MET A 9 -9.74 9.87 10.92
CA MET A 9 -10.92 10.50 10.30
C MET A 9 -11.08 10.11 8.84
N ILE A 10 -12.34 9.97 8.44
CA ILE A 10 -12.74 9.62 7.07
C ILE A 10 -13.89 10.52 6.62
N HIS A 11 -13.91 10.89 5.35
CA HIS A 11 -15.08 11.55 4.76
C HIS A 11 -16.31 10.65 4.83
N SER A 12 -17.46 11.22 5.19
CA SER A 12 -18.75 10.50 5.25
C SER A 12 -19.12 9.82 3.93
N THR A 13 -18.68 10.38 2.80
CA THR A 13 -18.90 9.80 1.46
C THR A 13 -18.14 8.50 1.22
N SER A 14 -17.07 8.22 1.97
CA SER A 14 -16.29 6.97 1.89
C SER A 14 -16.78 5.89 2.87
N VAL A 15 -17.74 6.20 3.75
CA VAL A 15 -18.32 5.24 4.72
C VAL A 15 -18.95 4.01 4.06
N PRO A 16 -19.65 4.10 2.92
CA PRO A 16 -20.26 2.91 2.30
C PRO A 16 -19.24 1.80 1.95
N GLU A 17 -17.99 2.16 1.65
CA GLU A 17 -16.93 1.19 1.35
C GLU A 17 -16.52 0.38 2.60
N LEU A 18 -16.48 1.02 3.77
CA LEU A 18 -16.20 0.37 5.06
C LEU A 18 -17.31 -0.58 5.50
N LEU A 19 -18.55 -0.23 5.19
CA LEU A 19 -19.73 -0.98 5.62
C LEU A 19 -20.16 -2.06 4.62
N ASN A 20 -19.35 -2.33 3.60
CA ASN A 20 -19.63 -3.33 2.58
C ASN A 20 -18.57 -4.45 2.57
N PRO A 21 -18.68 -5.46 3.46
CA PRO A 21 -17.72 -6.56 3.51
C PRO A 21 -17.60 -7.33 2.20
N LYS A 22 -18.70 -7.45 1.44
CA LYS A 22 -18.68 -8.11 0.13
C LYS A 22 -17.86 -7.30 -0.87
N GLY A 23 -18.05 -5.98 -0.91
CA GLY A 23 -17.26 -5.06 -1.72
C GLY A 23 -15.79 -5.09 -1.34
N ALA A 24 -15.46 -5.06 -0.04
CA ALA A 24 -14.09 -5.14 0.44
C ALA A 24 -13.38 -6.42 -0.05
N ARG A 25 -14.08 -7.56 -0.09
CA ARG A 25 -13.53 -8.84 -0.57
C ARG A 25 -13.46 -8.99 -2.10
N THR A 26 -14.09 -8.09 -2.87
CA THR A 26 -14.08 -8.17 -4.34
C THR A 26 -13.31 -7.02 -5.00
N GLN A 27 -13.52 -5.80 -4.53
CA GLN A 27 -12.91 -4.56 -5.04
C GLN A 27 -11.69 -4.13 -4.22
N GLY A 28 -11.56 -4.61 -2.98
CA GLY A 28 -10.53 -4.15 -2.05
C GLY A 28 -10.91 -2.85 -1.34
N ILE A 29 -10.12 -2.51 -0.32
CA ILE A 29 -10.24 -1.27 0.46
C ILE A 29 -8.86 -0.65 0.68
N TRP A 30 -8.03 -0.67 -0.38
CA TRP A 30 -6.61 -0.30 -0.32
C TRP A 30 -6.35 1.05 0.34
N GLY A 31 -7.10 2.09 -0.05
CA GLY A 31 -6.92 3.44 0.51
C GLY A 31 -7.14 3.47 2.03
N ILE A 32 -8.11 2.71 2.52
CA ILE A 32 -8.43 2.65 3.95
C ILE A 32 -7.34 1.90 4.71
N THR A 33 -6.90 0.75 4.19
CA THR A 33 -5.84 -0.03 4.81
C THR A 33 -4.49 0.66 4.73
N HIS A 34 -4.27 1.51 3.73
CA HIS A 34 -3.09 2.36 3.60
C HIS A 34 -3.01 3.37 4.74
N GLU A 35 -4.11 4.10 5.00
CA GLU A 35 -4.18 5.03 6.12
C GLU A 35 -4.02 4.31 7.47
N LEU A 36 -4.70 3.18 7.66
CA LEU A 36 -4.50 2.39 8.89
C LEU A 36 -3.07 1.84 9.00
N GLY A 37 -2.44 1.54 7.86
CA GLY A 37 -1.06 1.09 7.76
C GLY A 37 -0.06 2.13 8.27
N HIS A 38 -0.33 3.42 8.12
CA HIS A 38 0.51 4.47 8.70
C HIS A 38 0.59 4.37 10.23
N ASN A 39 -0.51 4.02 10.91
CA ASN A 39 -0.50 3.82 12.37
C ASN A 39 0.32 2.58 12.81
N GLN A 40 0.65 1.68 11.87
CA GLN A 40 1.41 0.45 12.11
C GLN A 40 2.86 0.55 11.60
N GLN A 41 3.25 1.70 11.05
CA GLN A 41 4.64 1.98 10.73
C GLN A 41 5.48 2.04 12.01
N CYS A 42 6.75 1.66 11.90
CA CYS A 42 7.63 1.63 13.07
C CYS A 42 9.00 2.18 12.68
N SER A 43 9.34 3.33 13.28
CA SER A 43 10.46 4.18 12.84
C SER A 43 11.83 3.50 12.76
N PRO A 44 12.21 2.52 13.61
CA PRO A 44 13.49 1.83 13.53
C PRO A 44 13.85 1.17 12.19
N TRP A 45 12.85 0.87 11.34
CA TRP A 45 13.05 0.21 10.03
C TRP A 45 12.46 1.04 8.88
N GLU A 46 12.18 2.31 9.15
CA GLU A 46 11.84 3.28 8.13
C GLU A 46 13.09 4.04 7.68
N PHE A 47 13.08 4.41 6.41
CA PHE A 47 14.04 5.33 5.83
C PHE A 47 13.29 6.55 5.23
N PRO A 48 12.82 7.49 6.07
CA PRO A 48 12.12 8.68 5.59
C PRO A 48 13.04 9.59 4.76
N PRO A 49 12.49 10.30 3.74
CA PRO A 49 11.07 10.29 3.34
C PRO A 49 10.71 9.13 2.40
N HIS A 50 11.69 8.31 2.01
CA HIS A 50 11.53 7.31 0.94
C HIS A 50 10.51 6.23 1.27
N THR A 51 10.44 5.82 2.55
CA THR A 51 9.56 4.73 2.97
C THR A 51 8.26 5.17 3.63
N THR A 52 8.05 6.47 3.88
CA THR A 52 6.87 6.98 4.62
C THR A 52 5.55 6.59 3.97
N GLU A 53 5.51 6.54 2.64
CA GLU A 53 4.34 6.10 1.86
C GLU A 53 4.50 4.67 1.32
N CYS A 54 5.52 3.95 1.79
CA CYS A 54 5.87 2.60 1.35
C CYS A 54 5.50 1.57 2.43
N THR A 55 6.07 1.70 3.63
CA THR A 55 5.94 0.68 4.68
C THR A 55 4.50 0.57 5.19
N CYS A 56 3.70 1.65 5.12
CA CYS A 56 2.26 1.60 5.34
C CYS A 56 1.54 0.62 4.38
N ASN A 57 2.01 0.49 3.13
CA ASN A 57 1.42 -0.40 2.14
C ASN A 57 1.71 -1.89 2.39
N LEU A 58 2.68 -2.24 3.24
CA LEU A 58 2.86 -3.64 3.66
C LEU A 58 1.62 -4.16 4.38
N TRP A 59 1.00 -3.32 5.20
CA TRP A 59 -0.25 -3.63 5.87
C TRP A 59 -1.42 -3.70 4.89
N SER A 60 -1.46 -2.84 3.87
CA SER A 60 -2.43 -2.96 2.77
C SER A 60 -2.33 -4.30 2.07
N VAL A 61 -1.12 -4.74 1.70
CA VAL A 61 -0.90 -6.05 1.07
C VAL A 61 -1.35 -7.18 2.01
N TYR A 62 -0.88 -7.17 3.25
CA TYR A 62 -1.20 -8.20 4.25
C TYR A 62 -2.72 -8.34 4.47
N VAL A 63 -3.43 -7.23 4.70
CA VAL A 63 -4.88 -7.25 4.93
C VAL A 63 -5.63 -7.80 3.72
N HIS A 64 -5.22 -7.42 2.51
CA HIS A 64 -5.86 -7.94 1.30
C HIS A 64 -5.67 -9.45 1.16
N GLU A 65 -4.47 -9.96 1.40
CA GLU A 65 -4.18 -11.39 1.26
C GLU A 65 -4.78 -12.23 2.38
N GLU A 66 -4.47 -11.88 3.63
CA GLU A 66 -4.75 -12.73 4.79
C GLU A 66 -6.15 -12.54 5.37
N VAL A 67 -6.71 -11.33 5.27
CA VAL A 67 -8.02 -11.01 5.87
C VAL A 67 -9.12 -11.02 4.82
N LEU A 68 -8.88 -10.39 3.67
CA LEU A 68 -9.90 -10.26 2.62
C LEU A 68 -9.90 -11.45 1.66
N GLY A 69 -8.81 -12.21 1.57
CA GLY A 69 -8.66 -13.31 0.61
C GLY A 69 -8.52 -12.83 -0.83
N VAL A 70 -8.06 -11.59 -1.01
CA VAL A 70 -7.82 -10.94 -2.30
C VAL A 70 -6.35 -11.10 -2.66
N ASN A 71 -6.08 -11.81 -3.76
CA ASN A 71 -4.72 -11.91 -4.29
C ASN A 71 -4.14 -10.51 -4.51
N ARG A 72 -2.91 -10.25 -4.03
CA ARG A 72 -2.28 -8.92 -4.11
C ARG A 72 -2.26 -8.33 -5.53
N ALA A 73 -2.15 -9.16 -6.57
CA ALA A 73 -2.18 -8.72 -7.97
C ALA A 73 -3.51 -8.05 -8.37
N LYS A 74 -4.58 -8.28 -7.61
CA LYS A 74 -5.91 -7.69 -7.80
C LYS A 74 -6.25 -6.64 -6.74
N ALA A 75 -5.40 -6.45 -5.73
CA ALA A 75 -5.68 -5.56 -4.59
C ALA A 75 -5.51 -4.07 -4.95
N HIS A 76 -4.64 -3.74 -5.90
CA HIS A 76 -4.44 -2.37 -6.38
C HIS A 76 -3.94 -2.35 -7.84
N PRO A 77 -4.31 -1.36 -8.67
CA PRO A 77 -3.83 -1.27 -10.05
C PRO A 77 -2.32 -1.21 -10.22
N ASP A 78 -1.55 -0.85 -9.19
CA ASP A 78 -0.07 -0.81 -9.21
C ASP A 78 0.60 -2.09 -8.72
N MET A 79 -0.20 -3.07 -8.29
CA MET A 79 0.25 -4.37 -7.80
C MET A 79 0.21 -5.47 -8.87
N THR A 80 -0.20 -5.15 -10.10
CA THR A 80 -0.20 -6.14 -11.19
C THR A 80 1.21 -6.65 -11.47
N PRO A 81 1.40 -7.94 -11.81
CA PRO A 81 2.72 -8.51 -12.05
C PRO A 81 3.53 -7.71 -13.08
N GLU A 82 2.87 -7.19 -14.12
CA GLU A 82 3.49 -6.42 -15.20
C GLU A 82 4.05 -5.09 -14.70
N LYS A 83 3.29 -4.34 -13.90
CA LYS A 83 3.74 -3.06 -13.34
C LYS A 83 4.85 -3.25 -12.33
N ARG A 84 4.73 -4.25 -11.45
CA ARG A 84 5.76 -4.60 -10.46
C ARG A 84 7.08 -4.95 -11.14
N LYS A 85 7.00 -5.79 -12.19
CA LYS A 85 8.16 -6.17 -13.02
C LYS A 85 8.77 -4.96 -13.73
N SER A 86 7.97 -4.17 -14.46
CA SER A 86 8.46 -2.97 -15.17
C SER A 86 9.17 -2.03 -14.22
N ARG A 87 8.54 -1.71 -13.07
CA ARG A 87 9.11 -0.81 -12.07
C ARG A 87 10.47 -1.27 -11.56
N THR A 88 10.60 -2.58 -11.27
CA THR A 88 11.87 -3.16 -10.81
C THR A 88 12.94 -3.09 -11.89
N GLU A 89 12.59 -3.41 -13.14
CA GLU A 89 13.51 -3.31 -14.27
C GLU A 89 13.94 -1.87 -14.57
N ASP A 90 12.98 -0.94 -14.57
CA ASP A 90 13.21 0.48 -14.85
C ASP A 90 14.09 1.11 -13.78
N TYR A 91 13.85 0.78 -12.50
CA TYR A 91 14.71 1.20 -11.39
C TYR A 91 16.14 0.67 -11.53
N ALA A 92 16.30 -0.61 -11.89
CA ALA A 92 17.61 -1.21 -12.08
C ALA A 92 18.36 -0.62 -13.28
N LYS A 93 17.69 -0.42 -14.43
CA LYS A 93 18.25 0.20 -15.64
C LYS A 93 18.58 1.67 -15.43
N GLY A 94 17.78 2.38 -14.64
CA GLY A 94 17.98 3.79 -14.27
C GLY A 94 19.11 4.03 -13.25
N GLY A 95 19.96 3.04 -12.98
CA GLY A 95 21.10 3.19 -12.09
C GLY A 95 20.78 3.11 -10.60
N ARG A 96 19.57 2.66 -10.22
CA ARG A 96 19.15 2.51 -8.82
C ARG A 96 19.25 3.81 -8.01
N ASN A 97 18.88 4.93 -8.63
CA ASN A 97 18.93 6.23 -7.97
C ASN A 97 17.98 6.25 -6.75
N LEU A 98 18.50 6.57 -5.57
CA LEU A 98 17.71 6.66 -4.34
C LEU A 98 16.51 7.63 -4.46
N ASP A 99 16.62 8.69 -5.26
CA ASP A 99 15.53 9.65 -5.45
C ASP A 99 14.27 9.04 -6.06
N THR A 100 14.41 7.98 -6.86
CA THR A 100 13.29 7.26 -7.50
C THR A 100 12.88 5.99 -6.74
N TRP A 101 13.60 5.66 -5.66
CA TRP A 101 13.24 4.60 -4.72
C TRP A 101 12.22 5.15 -3.72
N ARG A 102 10.94 5.19 -4.11
CA ARG A 102 9.84 5.72 -3.29
C ARG A 102 8.56 4.91 -3.51
N ILE A 103 7.64 4.96 -2.53
CA ILE A 103 6.28 4.37 -2.56
C ILE A 103 6.32 2.93 -3.10
N TRP A 104 5.98 2.74 -4.37
CA TRP A 104 5.84 1.45 -5.00
C TRP A 104 7.17 0.79 -5.34
N THR A 105 8.19 1.57 -5.73
CA THR A 105 9.52 1.02 -6.05
C THR A 105 10.19 0.52 -4.77
N ALA A 106 10.06 1.28 -3.69
CA ALA A 106 10.52 0.86 -2.37
C ALA A 106 9.75 -0.38 -1.91
N LEU A 107 8.43 -0.43 -2.09
CA LEU A 107 7.59 -1.54 -1.64
C LEU A 107 8.04 -2.88 -2.25
N GLU A 108 8.48 -2.91 -3.52
CA GLU A 108 9.01 -4.14 -4.14
C GLU A 108 10.15 -4.78 -3.35
N THR A 109 10.98 -3.98 -2.69
CA THR A 109 12.13 -4.48 -1.92
C THR A 109 11.73 -5.11 -0.59
N TYR A 110 10.58 -4.74 -0.03
CA TYR A 110 10.04 -5.33 1.20
C TYR A 110 9.12 -6.54 0.93
N MET A 111 8.66 -6.71 -0.31
CA MET A 111 7.70 -7.78 -0.68
C MET A 111 8.36 -9.03 -1.30
N GLN A 112 9.69 -9.15 -1.21
CA GLN A 112 10.44 -10.28 -1.79
C GLN A 112 10.13 -11.61 -1.10
#